data_AF-A0AAD6L5J1-F1
#
_entry.id   AF-A0AAD6L5J1-F1
#
_cell.length_a   1.000
_cell.length_b   1.000
_cell.length_c   1.000
_cell.angle_alpha   90.00
_cell.angle_beta   90.00
_cell.angle_gamma   90.00
#
_symmetry.space_group_name_H-M   'P 1'
#
loop_
_entity.id
_entity.type
_entity.pdbx_description
1 polymer ?
#
loop_
_entity_poly.entity_id
_entity_poly.type
_entity_poly.pdbx_seq_one_letter_code
_entity_poly.pdbx_strand_id
1 'polypeptide(L)'
;MHTKSHQILIQSQFKTQTLTLDPTQTLTLYNLKLSLLTNNQNPSSFYFTLNGKPLKDSTCLPNQQITPLCTLILQTRLSGGGGDGGATGAESRDCYLNMYADKKPDKVDPHELRLSKWLNCSLSNEPLTQPCLEVVPGEGEGEGEGEGNARFQCPVSGLEFNGKYKFFALKNCGHVLSAKALKEVKSSECLVCYKEFEECDKIVINGSEEEVAVLRERMEERDRK
;
A
#
# COMPACT_ATOMS: atom_id res chain seq x y z
N MET A 1 -7.62 66.94 -15.99
CA MET A 1 -7.21 65.51 -16.05
C MET A 1 -8.47 64.67 -15.93
N HIS A 2 -8.93 64.06 -17.02
CA HIS A 2 -10.17 63.27 -17.01
C HIS A 2 -9.91 61.93 -16.30
N THR A 3 -10.42 61.80 -15.08
CA THR A 3 -10.45 60.52 -14.36
C THR A 3 -11.40 59.59 -15.10
N LYS A 4 -10.86 58.62 -15.83
CA LYS A 4 -11.65 57.62 -16.57
C LYS A 4 -12.46 56.80 -15.57
N SER A 5 -13.79 56.82 -15.71
CA SER A 5 -14.70 55.95 -14.95
C SER A 5 -14.40 54.49 -15.28
N HIS A 6 -14.18 53.65 -14.26
CA HIS A 6 -13.89 52.23 -14.45
C HIS A 6 -15.19 51.45 -14.39
N GLN A 7 -15.65 50.90 -15.52
CA GLN A 7 -16.85 50.06 -15.52
C GLN A 7 -16.46 48.59 -15.42
N ILE A 8 -17.14 47.83 -14.56
CA ILE A 8 -17.01 46.39 -14.44
C ILE A 8 -18.36 45.72 -14.61
N LEU A 9 -18.37 44.48 -15.10
CA LEU A 9 -19.58 43.69 -15.25
C LEU A 9 -19.70 42.75 -14.05
N ILE A 10 -20.89 42.65 -13.49
CA ILE A 10 -21.23 41.74 -12.40
C ILE A 10 -22.25 40.77 -12.93
N GLN A 11 -21.91 39.48 -12.93
CA GLN A 11 -22.77 38.41 -13.37
C GLN A 11 -23.22 37.59 -12.16
N SER A 12 -24.52 37.56 -11.91
CA SER A 12 -25.20 36.64 -11.01
C SER A 12 -25.90 35.55 -11.82
N GLN A 13 -26.33 34.47 -11.16
CA GLN A 13 -26.97 33.30 -11.79
C GLN A 13 -28.14 33.67 -12.74
N PHE A 14 -28.83 34.78 -12.48
CA PHE A 14 -30.02 35.19 -13.25
C PHE A 14 -29.96 36.64 -13.78
N LYS A 15 -28.88 37.39 -13.52
CA LYS A 15 -28.80 38.81 -13.86
C LYS A 15 -27.36 39.26 -14.09
N THR A 16 -27.14 40.03 -15.15
CA THR A 16 -25.90 40.78 -15.37
C THR A 16 -26.15 42.26 -15.15
N GLN A 17 -25.28 42.93 -14.39
CA GLN A 17 -25.36 44.35 -14.10
C GLN A 17 -23.98 44.99 -14.29
N THR A 18 -23.96 46.20 -14.87
CA THR A 18 -22.73 47.00 -14.95
C THR A 18 -22.61 47.88 -13.71
N LEU A 19 -21.43 47.87 -13.09
CA LEU A 19 -21.08 48.76 -12.00
C LEU A 19 -20.04 49.77 -12.48
N THR A 20 -20.34 51.06 -12.33
CA THR A 20 -19.40 52.14 -12.56
C THR A 20 -18.68 52.44 -11.25
N LEU A 21 -17.36 52.25 -11.22
CA LEU A 21 -16.51 52.56 -10.09
C LEU A 21 -15.94 53.97 -10.24
N ASP A 22 -16.20 54.79 -9.22
CA ASP A 22 -15.58 56.10 -9.08
C ASP A 22 -14.16 55.92 -8.51
N PRO A 23 -13.14 56.54 -9.12
CA PRO A 23 -11.74 56.35 -8.71
C PRO A 23 -11.41 56.95 -7.34
N THR A 24 -12.34 57.72 -6.74
CA THR A 24 -12.19 58.34 -5.43
C THR A 24 -12.82 57.53 -4.29
N GLN A 25 -13.63 56.50 -4.60
CA GLN A 25 -14.33 55.69 -3.61
C GLN A 25 -13.77 54.28 -3.56
N THR A 26 -13.51 53.78 -2.37
CA THR A 26 -13.10 52.39 -2.14
C THR A 26 -14.31 51.56 -1.73
N LEU A 27 -14.72 50.62 -2.58
CA LEU A 27 -15.80 49.67 -2.29
C LEU A 27 -15.22 48.27 -2.07
N THR A 28 -15.58 47.59 -0.98
CA THR A 28 -15.16 46.20 -0.77
C THR A 28 -16.10 45.23 -1.46
N LEU A 29 -15.58 44.06 -1.84
CA LEU A 29 -16.42 42.98 -2.38
C LEU A 29 -17.49 42.53 -1.38
N TYR A 30 -17.23 42.60 -0.07
CA TYR A 30 -18.24 42.36 0.97
C TYR A 30 -19.43 43.32 0.86
N ASN A 31 -19.17 44.63 0.77
CA ASN A 31 -20.23 45.65 0.65
C ASN A 31 -20.99 45.50 -0.67
N LEU A 32 -20.28 45.13 -1.74
CA LEU A 32 -20.88 44.81 -3.03
C LEU A 32 -21.84 43.61 -2.92
N LYS A 33 -21.47 42.54 -2.20
CA LYS A 33 -22.37 41.40 -1.95
C LYS A 33 -23.63 41.85 -1.22
N LEU A 34 -23.50 42.65 -0.16
CA LEU A 34 -24.65 43.15 0.60
C LEU A 34 -25.62 43.96 -0.27
N SER A 35 -25.10 44.73 -1.23
CA SER A 35 -25.95 45.49 -2.17
C SER A 35 -26.64 44.62 -3.22
N LEU A 36 -26.10 43.44 -3.55
CA LEU A 36 -26.60 42.56 -4.61
C LEU A 36 -27.51 41.45 -4.10
N LEU A 37 -27.35 41.06 -2.83
CA LEU A 37 -28.14 40.02 -2.19
C LEU A 37 -29.44 40.60 -1.61
N THR A 38 -30.53 39.85 -1.71
CA THR A 38 -31.80 40.20 -1.04
C THR A 38 -31.69 39.92 0.46
N ASN A 39 -32.44 40.64 1.30
CA ASN A 39 -32.37 40.59 2.78
C ASN A 39 -32.44 39.20 3.42
N ASN A 40 -32.88 38.17 2.69
CA ASN A 40 -33.02 36.80 3.19
C ASN A 40 -31.81 35.89 2.88
N GLN A 41 -30.77 36.37 2.18
CA GLN A 41 -29.62 35.55 1.79
C GLN A 41 -28.38 35.85 2.65
N ASN A 42 -27.74 34.78 3.15
CA ASN A 42 -26.51 34.93 3.93
C ASN A 42 -25.32 35.25 3.01
N PRO A 43 -24.62 36.38 3.19
CA PRO A 43 -23.49 36.76 2.33
C PRO A 43 -22.32 35.77 2.38
N SER A 44 -22.16 35.01 3.46
CA SER A 44 -21.11 34.00 3.58
C SER A 44 -21.31 32.82 2.61
N SER A 45 -22.56 32.55 2.21
CA SER A 45 -22.92 31.54 1.23
C SER A 45 -22.58 31.93 -0.20
N PHE A 46 -22.00 33.11 -0.45
CA PHE A 46 -21.63 33.57 -1.78
C PHE A 46 -20.17 34.01 -1.84
N TYR A 47 -19.59 33.97 -3.03
CA TYR A 47 -18.24 34.47 -3.30
C TYR A 47 -18.12 34.97 -4.73
N PHE A 48 -17.22 35.92 -4.95
CA PHE A 48 -16.92 36.41 -6.29
C PHE A 48 -15.78 35.61 -6.91
N THR A 49 -15.86 35.36 -8.21
CA THR A 49 -14.74 34.86 -9.00
C THR A 49 -14.38 35.85 -10.11
N LEU A 50 -13.09 35.92 -10.41
CA LEU A 50 -12.54 36.61 -11.58
C LEU A 50 -11.69 35.59 -12.33
N ASN A 51 -11.97 35.37 -13.61
CA ASN A 51 -11.29 34.37 -14.43
C ASN A 51 -11.24 32.98 -13.78
N GLY A 52 -12.32 32.57 -13.12
CA GLY A 52 -12.44 31.28 -12.43
C GLY A 52 -11.75 31.20 -11.06
N LYS A 53 -11.04 32.25 -10.60
CA LYS A 53 -10.37 32.26 -9.29
C LYS A 53 -11.23 32.96 -8.24
N PRO A 54 -11.43 32.37 -7.05
CA PRO A 54 -12.19 33.00 -5.97
C PRO A 54 -11.45 34.21 -5.40
N LEU A 55 -12.17 35.32 -5.21
CA LEU A 55 -11.66 36.54 -4.58
C LEU A 55 -12.10 36.61 -3.12
N LYS A 56 -11.26 37.25 -2.29
CA LYS A 56 -11.54 37.49 -0.87
C LYS A 56 -12.49 38.66 -0.68
N ASP A 57 -13.36 38.58 0.32
CA ASP A 57 -14.35 39.62 0.64
C ASP A 57 -13.72 40.97 1.02
N SER A 58 -12.49 40.94 1.54
CA SER A 58 -11.68 42.12 1.87
C SER A 58 -11.05 42.81 0.65
N THR A 59 -11.21 42.28 -0.56
CA THR A 59 -10.66 42.90 -1.77
C THR A 59 -11.37 44.23 -2.04
N CYS A 60 -10.61 45.31 -2.14
CA CYS A 60 -11.12 46.64 -2.46
C CYS A 60 -11.21 46.85 -3.98
N LEU A 61 -12.19 47.62 -4.41
CA LEU A 61 -12.39 48.16 -5.75
C LEU A 61 -12.22 49.69 -5.71
N PRO A 62 -11.52 50.31 -6.68
CA PRO A 62 -10.83 49.70 -7.82
C PRO A 62 -9.54 48.97 -7.41
N ASN A 63 -9.20 47.86 -8.09
CA ASN A 63 -7.99 47.07 -7.87
C ASN A 63 -7.19 46.98 -9.18
N GLN A 64 -5.86 47.03 -9.13
CA GLN A 64 -5.00 46.84 -10.31
C GLN A 64 -5.24 45.50 -11.03
N GLN A 65 -5.69 44.46 -10.31
CA GLN A 65 -6.00 43.14 -10.87
C GLN A 65 -7.37 43.10 -11.59
N ILE A 66 -8.20 44.12 -11.40
CA ILE A 66 -9.58 44.19 -11.89
C ILE A 66 -9.62 45.28 -12.96
N THR A 67 -9.32 44.89 -14.19
CA THR A 67 -9.23 45.81 -15.33
C THR A 67 -10.60 46.36 -15.72
N PRO A 68 -10.67 47.54 -16.38
CA PRO A 68 -11.92 47.99 -16.99
C PRO A 68 -12.53 46.90 -17.88
N LEU A 69 -13.86 46.77 -17.84
CA LEU A 69 -14.66 45.77 -18.57
C LEU A 69 -14.49 44.31 -18.13
N CYS A 70 -13.81 44.04 -17.00
CA CYS A 70 -13.76 42.68 -16.47
C CYS A 70 -15.14 42.23 -15.95
N THR A 71 -15.39 40.91 -15.98
CA THR A 71 -16.60 40.30 -15.45
C THR A 71 -16.30 39.60 -14.12
N LEU A 72 -16.92 40.07 -13.04
CA LEU A 72 -16.97 39.40 -11.75
C LEU A 72 -18.21 38.51 -11.70
N ILE A 73 -18.03 37.24 -11.37
CA ILE A 73 -19.13 36.28 -11.29
C ILE A 73 -19.43 35.97 -9.83
N LEU A 74 -20.67 36.20 -9.40
CA LEU A 74 -21.17 35.84 -8.08
C LEU A 74 -21.60 34.37 -8.08
N GLN A 75 -20.91 33.56 -7.27
CA GLN A 75 -21.14 32.13 -7.14
C GLN A 75 -21.67 31.78 -5.75
N THR A 76 -22.54 30.78 -5.67
CA THR A 76 -23.00 30.18 -4.41
C THR A 76 -21.98 29.17 -3.92
N ARG A 77 -21.64 29.23 -2.63
CA ARG A 77 -20.94 28.15 -1.92
C ARG A 77 -21.94 27.03 -1.68
N LEU A 78 -21.78 25.92 -2.39
CA LEU A 78 -22.41 24.68 -2.00
C LEU A 78 -21.62 24.12 -0.82
N SER A 79 -22.23 24.09 0.36
CA SER A 79 -21.68 23.41 1.53
C SER A 79 -21.79 21.90 1.30
N GLY A 80 -20.80 21.30 0.66
CA GLY A 80 -20.80 19.85 0.45
C GLY A 80 -19.66 19.39 -0.45
N GLY A 81 -18.68 18.72 0.15
CA GLY A 81 -17.56 18.15 -0.60
C GLY A 81 -16.52 17.47 0.30
N GLY A 82 -16.96 16.79 1.36
CA GLY A 82 -16.15 15.83 2.09
C GLY A 82 -16.75 14.46 1.83
N GLY A 83 -16.13 13.68 0.95
CA GLY A 83 -16.67 12.44 0.43
C GLY A 83 -15.75 11.26 0.70
N ASP A 84 -15.44 10.99 1.97
CA ASP A 84 -14.73 9.77 2.37
C ASP A 84 -15.54 9.00 3.44
N GLY A 85 -16.85 8.96 3.28
CA GLY A 85 -17.72 8.06 4.04
C GLY A 85 -17.85 6.76 3.27
N GLY A 86 -16.97 5.79 3.51
CA GLY A 86 -17.08 4.45 2.94
C GLY A 86 -18.46 3.87 3.24
N ALA A 87 -19.28 3.71 2.21
CA ALA A 87 -20.58 3.07 2.35
C ALA A 87 -20.35 1.58 2.64
N THR A 88 -20.62 1.15 3.87
CA THR A 88 -20.82 -0.27 4.13
C THR A 88 -22.17 -0.62 3.56
N GLY A 89 -22.21 -1.31 2.42
CA GLY A 89 -23.44 -1.75 1.74
C GLY A 89 -24.23 -2.82 2.51
N ALA A 90 -24.31 -2.71 3.84
CA ALA A 90 -25.09 -3.61 4.67
C ALA A 90 -26.58 -3.33 4.46
N GLU A 91 -27.31 -4.35 4.05
CA GLU A 91 -28.75 -4.30 3.75
C GLU A 91 -29.62 -4.20 5.02
N SER A 92 -29.05 -4.47 6.20
CA SER A 92 -29.76 -4.45 7.48
C SER A 92 -28.82 -4.19 8.67
N ARG A 93 -29.40 -3.81 9.81
CA ARG A 93 -28.69 -3.59 11.08
C ARG A 93 -27.93 -4.82 11.55
N ASP A 94 -28.54 -5.99 11.44
CA ASP A 94 -27.92 -7.26 11.84
C ASP A 94 -26.80 -7.67 10.88
N CYS A 95 -26.96 -7.41 9.58
CA CYS A 95 -25.88 -7.60 8.59
C CYS A 95 -24.66 -6.72 8.92
N TYR A 96 -24.89 -5.45 9.30
CA TYR A 96 -23.81 -4.57 9.73
C TYR A 96 -23.11 -5.12 10.97
N LEU A 97 -23.85 -5.51 12.01
CA LEU A 97 -23.28 -6.05 13.24
C LEU A 97 -22.50 -7.34 13.01
N ASN A 98 -23.01 -8.26 12.17
CA ASN A 98 -22.33 -9.50 11.81
C ASN A 98 -21.04 -9.23 11.00
N MET A 99 -21.02 -8.21 10.13
CA MET A 99 -19.80 -7.85 9.38
C MET A 99 -18.66 -7.34 10.27
N TYR A 100 -18.98 -6.85 11.48
CA TYR A 100 -18.01 -6.38 12.48
C TYR A 100 -17.88 -7.30 13.70
N ALA A 101 -18.64 -8.40 13.76
CA ALA A 101 -18.57 -9.37 14.85
C ALA A 101 -17.23 -10.11 14.81
N ASP A 102 -16.76 -10.42 13.60
CA ASP A 102 -15.44 -10.99 13.38
C ASP A 102 -14.44 -9.88 13.07
N LYS A 103 -13.37 -9.81 13.86
CA LYS A 103 -12.23 -8.92 13.58
C LYS A 103 -11.66 -9.33 12.22
N LYS A 104 -11.78 -8.46 11.22
CA LYS A 104 -11.07 -8.67 9.96
C LYS A 104 -9.59 -8.81 10.30
N PRO A 105 -8.92 -9.87 9.81
CA PRO A 105 -7.49 -10.01 10.03
C PRO A 105 -6.81 -8.76 9.48
N ASP A 106 -5.83 -8.25 10.23
CA ASP A 106 -5.06 -7.11 9.77
C ASP A 106 -4.50 -7.42 8.38
N LYS A 107 -4.45 -6.39 7.52
CA LYS A 107 -3.83 -6.52 6.20
C LYS A 107 -2.33 -6.73 6.43
N VAL A 108 -1.94 -7.99 6.62
CA VAL A 108 -0.55 -8.40 6.65
C VAL A 108 0.02 -8.12 5.28
N ASP A 109 1.14 -7.42 5.26
CA ASP A 109 1.81 -7.07 4.02
C ASP A 109 2.24 -8.37 3.29
N PRO A 110 1.97 -8.51 1.97
CA PRO A 110 2.33 -9.72 1.23
C PRO A 110 3.83 -10.04 1.24
N HIS A 111 4.69 -9.02 1.33
CA HIS A 111 6.13 -9.20 1.43
C HIS A 111 6.53 -9.73 2.82
N GLU A 112 5.93 -9.23 3.90
CA GLU A 112 6.11 -9.80 5.25
C GLU A 112 5.62 -11.25 5.35
N LEU A 113 4.47 -11.56 4.76
CA LEU A 113 3.95 -12.94 4.70
C LEU A 113 4.88 -13.85 3.89
N ARG A 114 5.53 -13.32 2.86
CA ARG A 114 6.52 -14.07 2.09
C ARG A 114 7.78 -14.30 2.93
N LEU A 115 8.31 -13.28 3.59
CA LEU A 115 9.50 -13.42 4.44
C LEU A 115 9.29 -14.40 5.60
N SER A 116 8.11 -14.39 6.23
CA SER A 116 7.81 -15.30 7.35
C SER A 116 7.89 -16.77 6.94
N LYS A 117 7.53 -17.12 5.70
CA LYS A 117 7.68 -18.49 5.16
C LYS A 117 9.14 -18.94 5.04
N TRP A 118 10.08 -18.01 4.95
CA TRP A 118 11.51 -18.32 4.82
C TRP A 118 12.23 -18.33 6.16
N LEU A 119 11.68 -17.62 7.14
CA LEU A 119 12.32 -17.39 8.43
C LEU A 119 11.67 -18.18 9.57
N ASN A 120 10.47 -18.72 9.39
CA ASN A 120 9.75 -19.48 10.42
C ASN A 120 9.41 -20.90 9.95
N CYS A 121 9.40 -21.83 10.90
CA CYS A 121 9.00 -23.21 10.68
C CYS A 121 7.52 -23.27 10.27
N SER A 122 7.21 -23.99 9.18
CA SER A 122 5.83 -24.13 8.70
C SER A 122 4.94 -24.95 9.64
N LEU A 123 5.52 -25.73 10.56
CA LEU A 123 4.80 -26.57 11.51
C LEU A 123 4.63 -25.90 12.88
N SER A 124 5.71 -25.31 13.43
CA SER A 124 5.69 -24.71 14.77
C SER A 124 5.58 -23.18 14.78
N ASN A 125 5.76 -22.51 13.64
CA ASN A 125 5.92 -21.05 13.51
C ASN A 125 7.10 -20.45 14.30
N GLU A 126 7.97 -21.27 14.87
CA GLU A 126 9.19 -20.80 15.52
C GLU A 126 10.24 -20.33 14.50
N PRO A 127 11.09 -19.34 14.84
CA PRO A 127 12.13 -18.89 13.94
C PRO A 127 13.10 -20.02 13.59
N LEU A 128 13.32 -20.22 12.30
CA LEU A 128 14.30 -21.18 11.78
C LEU A 128 15.70 -20.70 12.15
N THR A 129 16.51 -21.61 12.68
CA THR A 129 17.94 -21.40 12.78
C THR A 129 18.54 -21.27 11.37
N GLN A 130 19.58 -20.44 11.23
CA GLN A 130 20.18 -20.18 9.92
C GLN A 130 20.53 -21.50 9.22
N PRO A 131 19.96 -21.78 8.03
CA PRO A 131 20.29 -23.00 7.31
C PRO A 131 21.75 -22.91 6.86
N CYS A 132 22.52 -23.98 7.08
CA CYS A 132 23.90 -24.11 6.59
C CYS A 132 23.90 -24.46 5.09
N LEU A 133 23.24 -23.63 4.28
CA LEU A 133 23.29 -23.67 2.82
C LEU A 133 24.16 -22.50 2.34
N GLU A 134 24.96 -22.73 1.30
CA GLU A 134 25.73 -21.66 0.69
C GLU A 134 24.80 -20.75 -0.12
N VAL A 135 24.95 -19.44 0.10
CA VAL A 135 24.28 -18.42 -0.70
C VAL A 135 24.96 -18.39 -2.07
N VAL A 136 24.16 -18.41 -3.14
CA VAL A 136 24.70 -18.31 -4.50
C VAL A 136 25.39 -16.94 -4.66
N PRO A 137 26.70 -16.87 -5.01
CA PRO A 137 27.40 -15.60 -5.13
C PRO A 137 26.89 -14.83 -6.36
N GLY A 138 26.35 -13.63 -6.14
CA GLY A 138 26.00 -12.70 -7.24
C GLY A 138 24.58 -12.12 -7.21
N GLU A 139 23.77 -12.38 -6.19
CA GLU A 139 22.36 -11.99 -6.21
C GLU A 139 21.95 -11.20 -4.97
N GLY A 140 22.33 -9.92 -4.99
CA GLY A 140 21.68 -8.91 -4.17
C GLY A 140 20.28 -8.62 -4.72
N GLU A 141 19.27 -8.73 -3.86
CA GLU A 141 18.12 -7.82 -3.84
C GLU A 141 17.45 -7.55 -5.21
N GLY A 142 17.09 -8.60 -5.94
CA GLY A 142 16.21 -8.49 -7.10
C GLY A 142 14.75 -8.71 -6.72
N GLU A 143 13.95 -7.64 -6.70
CA GLU A 143 12.49 -7.72 -6.83
C GLU A 143 12.17 -8.16 -8.26
N GLY A 144 12.16 -9.47 -8.49
CA GLY A 144 11.77 -10.06 -9.76
C GLY A 144 10.90 -11.28 -9.51
N GLU A 145 9.65 -11.23 -9.95
CA GLU A 145 8.81 -12.40 -10.17
C GLU A 145 9.41 -13.21 -11.33
N GLY A 146 10.47 -13.95 -11.02
CA GLY A 146 11.18 -14.84 -11.94
C GLY A 146 11.13 -16.26 -11.41
N GLU A 147 10.41 -17.13 -12.12
CA GLU A 147 10.35 -18.56 -11.90
C GLU A 147 11.74 -19.16 -12.16
N GLY A 148 12.53 -19.33 -11.09
CA GLY A 148 13.78 -20.10 -11.16
C GLY A 148 14.99 -19.55 -10.45
N ASN A 149 14.88 -18.54 -9.58
CA ASN A 149 16.07 -18.08 -8.86
C ASN A 149 16.26 -18.72 -7.48
N ALA A 150 17.15 -19.71 -7.39
CA ALA A 150 17.47 -20.38 -6.13
C ALA A 150 18.51 -19.58 -5.33
N ARG A 151 18.09 -18.99 -4.21
CA ARG A 151 18.97 -18.29 -3.26
C ARG A 151 20.07 -19.17 -2.64
N PHE A 152 19.92 -20.48 -2.72
CA PHE A 152 20.75 -21.45 -2.00
C PHE A 152 21.20 -22.59 -2.91
N GLN A 153 22.40 -23.10 -2.67
CA GLN A 153 22.95 -24.26 -3.37
C GLN A 153 23.57 -25.28 -2.41
N CYS A 154 23.70 -26.53 -2.88
CA CYS A 154 24.43 -27.56 -2.14
C CYS A 154 25.94 -27.24 -2.11
N PRO A 155 26.58 -27.16 -0.93
CA PRO A 155 28.01 -26.83 -0.82
C PRO A 155 28.93 -27.87 -1.49
N VAL A 156 28.47 -29.12 -1.60
CA VAL A 156 29.29 -30.22 -2.16
C VAL A 156 29.10 -30.37 -3.67
N SER A 157 27.86 -30.24 -4.15
CA SER A 157 27.51 -30.56 -5.55
C SER A 157 27.21 -29.34 -6.42
N GLY A 158 27.08 -28.14 -5.82
CA GLY A 158 26.66 -26.92 -6.51
C GLY A 158 25.22 -26.95 -7.04
N LEU A 159 24.44 -27.99 -6.74
CA LEU A 159 23.05 -28.08 -7.19
C LEU A 159 22.19 -27.03 -6.48
N GLU A 160 21.45 -26.27 -7.28
CA GLU A 160 20.50 -25.25 -6.84
C GLU A 160 19.34 -25.85 -6.04
N PHE A 161 18.98 -25.16 -4.96
CA PHE A 161 17.81 -25.48 -4.15
C PHE A 161 16.56 -24.81 -4.74
N ASN A 162 16.09 -25.32 -5.88
CA ASN A 162 14.96 -24.76 -6.66
C ASN A 162 13.69 -25.63 -6.65
N GLY A 163 13.62 -26.65 -5.79
CA GLY A 163 12.48 -27.58 -5.75
C GLY A 163 12.51 -28.71 -6.78
N LYS A 164 13.38 -28.64 -7.81
CA LYS A 164 13.48 -29.68 -8.86
C LYS A 164 14.35 -30.86 -8.42
N TYR A 165 15.39 -30.59 -7.64
CA TYR A 165 16.31 -31.61 -7.16
C TYR A 165 15.95 -32.05 -5.74
N LYS A 166 16.21 -33.34 -5.46
CA LYS A 166 16.02 -33.93 -4.13
C LYS A 166 17.19 -33.58 -3.21
N PHE A 167 16.87 -33.15 -2.00
CA PHE A 167 17.84 -32.82 -0.95
C PHE A 167 17.55 -33.64 0.32
N PHE A 168 18.56 -33.76 1.17
CA PHE A 168 18.45 -34.35 2.50
C PHE A 168 18.93 -33.35 3.53
N ALA A 169 18.12 -33.12 4.56
CA ALA A 169 18.55 -32.47 5.79
C ALA A 169 19.01 -33.52 6.79
N LEU A 170 20.21 -33.36 7.32
CA LEU A 170 20.75 -34.23 8.35
C LEU A 170 20.30 -33.74 9.72
N LYS A 171 19.52 -34.56 10.43
CA LYS A 171 18.95 -34.18 11.72
C LYS A 171 19.99 -33.84 12.80
N ASN A 172 21.11 -34.57 12.84
CA ASN A 172 22.11 -34.44 13.90
C ASN A 172 22.89 -33.11 13.85
N CYS A 173 22.92 -32.45 12.69
CA CYS A 173 23.71 -31.23 12.49
C CYS A 173 22.97 -30.11 11.74
N GLY A 174 21.82 -30.36 11.14
CA GLY A 174 21.03 -29.37 10.40
C GLY A 174 21.53 -29.07 8.98
N HIS A 175 22.63 -29.70 8.52
CA HIS A 175 23.14 -29.47 7.17
C HIS A 175 22.21 -30.06 6.10
N VAL A 176 22.02 -29.29 5.03
CA VAL A 176 21.22 -29.70 3.87
C VAL A 176 22.15 -29.99 2.69
N LEU A 177 22.08 -31.23 2.19
CA LEU A 177 22.94 -31.74 1.12
C LEU A 177 22.08 -32.33 0.00
N SER A 178 22.54 -32.24 -1.25
CA SER A 178 21.81 -32.84 -2.36
C SER A 178 21.86 -34.37 -2.27
N ALA A 179 20.83 -35.04 -2.78
CA ALA A 179 20.82 -36.50 -2.87
C ALA A 179 21.97 -37.03 -3.74
N LYS A 180 22.44 -36.24 -4.70
CA LYS A 180 23.58 -36.57 -5.56
C LYS A 180 24.88 -36.62 -4.76
N ALA A 181 25.15 -35.61 -3.92
CA ALA A 181 26.37 -35.55 -3.11
C ALA A 181 26.52 -36.76 -2.18
N LEU A 182 25.44 -37.11 -1.46
CA LEU A 182 25.44 -38.26 -0.53
C LEU A 182 25.47 -39.62 -1.23
N LYS A 183 25.07 -39.69 -2.52
CA LYS A 183 25.12 -40.92 -3.31
C LYS A 183 26.52 -41.16 -3.90
N GLU A 184 27.19 -40.10 -4.31
CA GLU A 184 28.54 -40.15 -4.88
C GLU A 184 29.60 -40.40 -3.78
N VAL A 185 29.46 -39.70 -2.66
CA VAL A 185 30.32 -39.86 -1.48
C VAL A 185 29.52 -40.62 -0.42
N LYS A 186 29.58 -41.95 -0.45
CA LYS A 186 28.92 -42.84 0.53
C LYS A 186 29.54 -42.67 1.93
N SER A 187 29.27 -41.54 2.59
CA SER A 187 29.72 -41.24 3.94
C SER A 187 28.62 -41.57 4.96
N SER A 188 29.03 -42.09 6.11
CA SER A 188 28.24 -42.16 7.36
C SER A 188 28.35 -40.87 8.18
N GLU A 189 28.98 -39.84 7.62
CA GLU A 189 29.32 -38.57 8.27
C GLU A 189 28.96 -37.40 7.37
N CYS A 190 28.53 -36.29 7.97
CA CYS A 190 28.18 -35.07 7.27
C CYS A 190 29.37 -34.52 6.48
N LEU A 191 29.19 -34.23 5.19
CA LEU A 191 30.26 -33.72 4.32
C LEU A 191 30.71 -32.28 4.62
N VAL A 192 30.02 -31.58 5.54
CA VAL A 192 30.36 -30.20 5.94
C VAL A 192 31.00 -30.17 7.32
N CYS A 193 30.40 -30.85 8.30
CA CYS A 193 30.82 -30.79 9.70
C CYS A 193 31.31 -32.13 10.27
N TYR A 194 31.42 -33.18 9.45
CA TYR A 194 31.95 -34.51 9.81
C TYR A 194 31.23 -35.20 10.97
N LYS A 195 29.99 -34.79 11.28
CA LYS A 195 29.20 -35.44 12.32
C LYS A 195 28.57 -36.72 11.78
N GLU A 196 28.69 -37.81 12.53
CA GLU A 196 28.06 -39.09 12.23
C GLU A 196 26.53 -38.97 12.14
N PHE A 197 25.95 -39.67 11.17
CA PHE A 197 24.50 -39.75 10.99
C PHE A 197 24.08 -41.14 10.50
N GLU A 198 22.86 -41.53 10.86
CA GLU A 198 22.25 -42.76 10.36
C GLU A 198 21.27 -42.48 9.21
N GLU A 199 20.87 -43.52 8.50
CA GLU A 199 19.87 -43.42 7.42
C GLU A 199 18.52 -42.88 7.94
N CYS A 200 18.21 -43.14 9.21
CA CYS A 200 17.03 -42.61 9.92
C CYS A 200 17.09 -41.10 10.18
N ASP A 201 18.29 -40.52 10.19
CA ASP A 201 18.51 -39.08 10.43
C ASP A 201 18.41 -38.25 9.14
N LYS A 202 18.27 -38.90 7.98
CA LYS A 202 18.07 -38.25 6.69
C LYS A 202 16.61 -37.85 6.54
N ILE A 203 16.36 -36.54 6.55
CA ILE A 203 15.05 -35.96 6.29
C ILE A 203 15.00 -35.56 4.82
N VAL A 204 14.09 -36.15 4.04
CA VAL A 204 13.94 -35.84 2.62
C VAL A 204 13.30 -34.46 2.44
N ILE A 205 13.91 -33.61 1.63
CA ILE A 205 13.37 -32.34 1.14
C ILE A 205 13.12 -32.48 -0.37
N ASN A 206 11.93 -32.06 -0.82
CA ASN A 206 11.43 -32.24 -2.19
C ASN A 206 11.33 -33.73 -2.58
N GLY A 207 10.89 -34.57 -1.63
CA GLY A 207 10.60 -35.99 -1.86
C GLY A 207 9.25 -36.21 -2.55
N SER A 208 8.97 -37.45 -2.93
CA SER A 208 7.63 -37.82 -3.42
C SER A 208 6.60 -37.80 -2.29
N GLU A 209 5.31 -37.77 -2.64
CA GLU A 209 4.22 -37.72 -1.65
C GLU A 209 4.27 -38.90 -0.66
N GLU A 210 4.71 -40.07 -1.12
CA GLU A 210 4.88 -41.27 -0.29
C GLU A 210 6.01 -41.11 0.73
N GLU A 211 7.14 -40.54 0.32
CA GLU A 211 8.29 -40.30 1.22
C GLU A 211 7.93 -39.26 2.29
N VAL A 212 7.17 -38.23 1.90
CA VAL A 212 6.70 -37.19 2.82
C VAL A 212 5.69 -37.76 3.82
N ALA A 213 4.78 -38.65 3.40
CA ALA A 213 3.83 -39.31 4.30
C ALA A 213 4.55 -40.15 5.37
N VAL A 214 5.56 -40.93 4.96
CA VAL A 214 6.38 -41.72 5.90
C VAL A 214 7.15 -40.83 6.88
N LEU A 215 7.68 -39.68 6.42
CA LEU A 215 8.36 -38.73 7.32
C LEU A 215 7.39 -38.10 8.32
N ARG A 216 6.17 -37.79 7.90
CA ARG A 216 5.12 -37.26 8.77
C ARG A 216 4.74 -38.26 9.85
N GLU A 217 4.50 -39.51 9.49
CA GLU A 217 4.21 -40.58 10.46
C GLU A 217 5.34 -40.74 11.48
N ARG A 218 6.61 -40.74 11.04
CA ARG A 218 7.77 -40.79 11.95
C ARG A 218 7.88 -39.57 12.86
N MET A 219 7.44 -38.40 12.41
CA MET A 219 7.41 -37.19 13.24
C MET A 219 6.36 -37.31 14.33
N GLU A 220 5.14 -37.71 13.97
CA GLU A 220 4.02 -37.89 14.90
C GLU A 220 4.27 -38.99 15.94
N GLU A 221 4.92 -40.09 15.55
CA GLU A 221 5.30 -41.17 16.47
C GLU A 221 6.33 -40.70 17.51
N ARG A 222 7.18 -39.75 17.16
CA ARG A 222 8.17 -39.16 18.07
C ARG A 222 7.55 -38.13 19.01
N ASP A 223 6.63 -37.31 18.52
CA ASP A 223 5.94 -36.31 19.35
C ASP A 223 5.00 -36.96 20.38
N ARG A 224 4.53 -38.18 20.11
CA ARG A 224 3.72 -38.97 21.05
C ARG A 224 4.54 -39.57 22.21
N LYS A 225 5.87 -39.55 22.14
CA LYS A 225 6.78 -40.27 23.05
C LYS A 225 7.57 -39.32 23.94
#